data_AF-A0A395NDD1-F1
#
_entry.id   AF-A0A395NDD1-F1
#
_cell.length_a   1.000
_cell.length_b   1.000
_cell.length_c   1.000
_cell.angle_alpha   90.00
_cell.angle_beta   90.00
_cell.angle_gamma   90.00
#
_symmetry.space_group_name_H-M   'P 1'
#
loop_
_entity.id
_entity.type
_entity.pdbx_description
1 polymer ?
#
loop_
_entity_poly.entity_id
_entity_poly.type
_entity_poly.pdbx_seq_one_letter_code
_entity_poly.pdbx_strand_id
1 'polypeptide(L)'
;MENPETPQLMTKSEGKVRILLESVTHLVPGSDRDEKLSFIKNVVCQRHWKRDFDWNQERMYPYGDFFGLKNRNCFFLIDHHGHDHTVQEEKVPVIWYKWTGESLVHMNDTLPLWIQEELKKWPFSWEGRKFHRLPKGPDGKYEPKVQREIIKSWLNLGIPISAERIEFLREHPEHALWLKAHLDRELWAQIEPLCELPEEKSKE
;
A
#
# COMPACT_ATOMS: atom_id res chain seq x y z
N MET A 1 -21.35 -10.85 -42.29
CA MET A 1 -20.02 -10.48 -41.79
C MET A 1 -20.10 -10.52 -40.28
N GLU A 2 -19.66 -11.63 -39.69
CA GLU A 2 -19.54 -11.76 -38.25
C GLU A 2 -18.26 -11.04 -37.81
N ASN A 3 -18.33 -10.34 -36.67
CA ASN A 3 -17.18 -9.75 -36.01
C ASN A 3 -16.94 -10.58 -34.74
N PRO A 4 -15.76 -11.22 -34.56
CA PRO A 4 -15.61 -12.29 -33.57
C PRO A 4 -15.80 -11.79 -32.14
N GLU A 5 -16.50 -12.58 -31.34
CA GLU A 5 -16.83 -12.24 -29.96
C GLU A 5 -15.56 -12.15 -29.10
N THR A 6 -15.37 -11.01 -28.42
CA THR A 6 -14.41 -10.91 -27.31
C THR A 6 -14.75 -11.99 -26.27
N PRO A 7 -13.82 -12.88 -25.87
CA PRO A 7 -14.14 -14.02 -25.02
C PRO A 7 -14.90 -13.66 -23.74
N GLN A 8 -16.17 -14.06 -23.70
CA GLN A 8 -17.07 -13.82 -22.57
C GLN A 8 -16.77 -14.78 -21.41
N LEU A 9 -15.64 -14.55 -20.72
CA LEU A 9 -15.32 -15.23 -19.46
C LEU A 9 -15.15 -14.27 -18.28
N MET A 10 -15.89 -13.15 -18.30
CA MET A 10 -16.20 -12.42 -17.06
C MET A 10 -17.22 -13.23 -16.26
N THR A 11 -16.74 -14.28 -15.59
CA THR A 11 -17.51 -14.97 -14.56
C THR A 11 -17.91 -13.96 -13.49
N LYS A 12 -19.20 -13.68 -13.41
CA LYS A 12 -19.81 -12.84 -12.38
C LYS A 12 -19.69 -13.59 -11.05
N SER A 13 -18.55 -13.44 -10.38
CA SER A 13 -18.27 -14.11 -9.11
C SER A 13 -19.08 -13.43 -8.01
N GLU A 14 -20.32 -13.92 -7.84
CA GLU A 14 -21.20 -13.63 -6.71
C GLU A 14 -20.80 -14.45 -5.46
N GLY A 15 -19.83 -15.37 -5.62
CA GLY A 15 -19.17 -16.09 -4.54
C GLY A 15 -17.80 -15.51 -4.19
N LYS A 16 -17.18 -16.06 -3.15
CA LYS A 16 -15.92 -15.57 -2.59
C LYS A 16 -14.77 -15.66 -3.60
N VAL A 17 -13.95 -14.61 -3.67
CA VAL A 17 -12.86 -14.49 -4.65
C VAL A 17 -11.73 -13.63 -4.10
N ARG A 18 -10.49 -14.01 -4.46
CA ARG A 18 -9.28 -13.25 -4.19
C ARG A 18 -8.81 -12.56 -5.47
N ILE A 19 -8.55 -11.26 -5.39
CA ILE A 19 -8.06 -10.46 -6.51
C ILE A 19 -6.65 -9.97 -6.17
N LEU A 20 -5.67 -10.31 -7.02
CA LEU A 20 -4.34 -9.72 -6.97
C LEU A 20 -4.22 -8.64 -8.05
N LEU A 21 -3.82 -7.44 -7.66
CA LEU A 21 -3.47 -6.36 -8.58
C LEU A 21 -1.99 -6.03 -8.50
N GLU A 22 -1.27 -6.11 -9.63
CA GLU A 22 0.05 -5.52 -9.83
C GLU A 22 -0.08 -4.06 -10.33
N SER A 23 0.80 -3.18 -9.86
CA SER A 23 0.96 -1.82 -10.38
C SER A 23 2.39 -1.31 -10.16
N VAL A 24 2.66 -0.08 -10.59
CA VAL A 24 3.85 0.69 -10.21
C VAL A 24 3.39 1.93 -9.44
N THR A 25 4.05 2.26 -8.33
CA THR A 25 3.64 3.29 -7.34
C THR A 25 3.19 4.63 -7.96
N HIS A 26 3.93 5.14 -8.93
CA HIS A 26 3.66 6.42 -9.58
C HIS A 26 2.50 6.38 -10.59
N LEU A 27 2.10 5.19 -11.06
CA LEU A 27 0.97 5.00 -11.99
C LEU A 27 -0.38 4.96 -11.27
N VAL A 28 -0.40 4.84 -9.94
CA VAL A 28 -1.64 4.85 -9.15
C VAL A 28 -2.12 6.30 -8.94
N PRO A 29 -3.31 6.69 -9.44
CA PRO A 29 -3.87 8.03 -9.24
C PRO A 29 -4.15 8.35 -7.76
N GLY A 30 -4.10 9.64 -7.41
CA GLY A 30 -4.21 10.16 -6.04
C GLY A 30 -2.98 10.95 -5.65
N SER A 31 -3.15 11.94 -4.77
CA SER A 31 -2.09 12.83 -4.27
C SER A 31 -1.32 12.22 -3.11
N ASP A 32 -2.00 11.54 -2.18
CA ASP A 32 -1.42 10.82 -1.05
C ASP A 32 -1.69 9.30 -1.10
N ARG A 33 -1.23 8.58 -0.07
CA ARG A 33 -1.44 7.14 0.07
C ARG A 33 -2.90 6.72 0.20
N ASP A 34 -3.73 7.46 0.93
CA ASP A 34 -5.09 7.03 1.25
C ASP A 34 -6.04 7.30 0.06
N GLU A 35 -5.81 8.36 -0.72
CA GLU A 35 -6.41 8.53 -2.05
C GLU A 35 -6.00 7.39 -3.00
N LYS A 36 -4.69 7.08 -3.09
CA LYS A 36 -4.18 5.99 -3.96
C LYS A 36 -4.75 4.62 -3.59
N LEU A 37 -4.83 4.29 -2.30
CA LEU A 37 -5.46 3.06 -1.84
C LEU A 37 -6.97 3.04 -2.09
N SER A 38 -7.65 4.19 -1.99
CA SER A 38 -9.09 4.29 -2.27
C SER A 38 -9.41 4.15 -3.76
N PHE A 39 -8.57 4.72 -4.64
CA PHE A 39 -8.63 4.46 -6.08
C PHE A 39 -8.50 2.96 -6.38
N ILE A 40 -7.46 2.30 -5.84
CA ILE A 40 -7.18 0.88 -6.11
C ILE A 40 -8.35 -0.02 -5.68
N LYS A 41 -8.91 0.24 -4.49
CA LYS A 41 -10.11 -0.45 -4.00
C LYS A 41 -11.27 -0.30 -4.98
N ASN A 42 -11.63 0.94 -5.32
CA ASN A 42 -12.84 1.21 -6.11
C ASN A 42 -12.69 0.80 -7.57
N VAL A 43 -11.52 0.96 -8.22
CA VAL A 43 -11.34 0.53 -9.63
C VAL A 43 -11.50 -0.99 -9.78
N VAL A 44 -11.07 -1.78 -8.79
CA VAL A 44 -11.28 -3.23 -8.75
C VAL A 44 -12.75 -3.57 -8.45
N CYS A 45 -13.36 -2.94 -7.43
CA CYS A 45 -14.75 -3.24 -7.07
C CYS A 45 -15.73 -2.86 -8.20
N GLN A 46 -15.52 -1.73 -8.88
CA GLN A 46 -16.31 -1.31 -10.03
C GLN A 46 -16.08 -2.20 -11.26
N ARG A 47 -14.89 -2.80 -11.41
CA ARG A 47 -14.61 -3.79 -12.48
C ARG A 47 -15.48 -5.03 -12.34
N HIS A 48 -15.60 -5.58 -11.12
CA HIS A 48 -16.29 -6.84 -10.82
C HIS A 48 -17.76 -6.66 -10.43
N TRP A 49 -18.04 -5.91 -9.36
CA TRP A 49 -19.34 -5.90 -8.67
C TRP A 49 -20.20 -4.65 -8.97
N LYS A 50 -19.71 -3.71 -9.80
CA LYS A 50 -20.41 -2.47 -10.19
C LYS A 50 -20.81 -1.59 -9.00
N ARG A 51 -19.99 -1.63 -7.96
CA ARG A 51 -20.06 -0.77 -6.76
C ARG A 51 -18.65 -0.43 -6.29
N ASP A 52 -18.56 0.56 -5.40
CA ASP A 52 -17.34 0.84 -4.66
C ASP A 52 -17.08 -0.23 -3.58
N PHE A 53 -15.92 -0.13 -2.94
CA PHE A 53 -15.44 -1.09 -1.93
C PHE A 53 -16.25 -1.03 -0.63
N ASP A 54 -16.67 -2.18 -0.13
CA ASP A 54 -17.44 -2.33 1.10
C ASP A 54 -16.61 -3.06 2.16
N TRP A 55 -16.28 -2.39 3.27
CA TRP A 55 -15.55 -2.99 4.39
C TRP A 55 -16.31 -4.15 5.10
N ASN A 56 -17.62 -4.30 4.81
CA ASN A 56 -18.45 -5.42 5.26
C ASN A 56 -18.44 -6.62 4.30
N GLN A 57 -17.71 -6.54 3.17
CA GLN A 57 -17.59 -7.63 2.19
C GLN A 57 -16.13 -7.87 1.76
N GLU A 58 -15.30 -6.84 1.75
CA GLU A 58 -13.90 -6.90 1.33
C GLU A 58 -12.88 -6.73 2.47
N ARG A 59 -11.69 -7.31 2.24
CA ARG A 59 -10.44 -7.01 2.92
C ARG A 59 -9.40 -6.58 1.88
N MET A 60 -8.45 -5.75 2.29
CA MET A 60 -7.35 -5.29 1.43
C MET A 60 -6.02 -5.48 2.15
N TYR A 61 -4.98 -5.92 1.45
CA TYR A 61 -3.59 -5.78 1.87
C TYR A 61 -2.78 -5.14 0.74
N PRO A 62 -2.22 -3.93 0.93
CA PRO A 62 -1.14 -3.46 0.07
C PRO A 62 0.19 -4.14 0.43
N TYR A 63 1.09 -4.24 -0.55
CA TYR A 63 2.46 -4.72 -0.39
C TYR A 63 3.36 -3.93 -1.35
N GLY A 64 4.47 -3.36 -0.84
CA GLY A 64 5.36 -2.51 -1.63
C GLY A 64 4.74 -1.17 -2.03
N ASP A 65 3.68 -0.73 -1.34
CA ASP A 65 2.96 0.54 -1.52
C ASP A 65 3.75 1.78 -1.03
N PHE A 66 5.04 1.81 -1.38
CA PHE A 66 5.95 2.91 -1.10
C PHE A 66 5.66 4.10 -2.04
N PHE A 67 4.47 4.69 -1.94
CA PHE A 67 3.99 5.70 -2.90
C PHE A 67 4.79 7.00 -2.91
N GLY A 68 5.58 7.28 -1.87
CA GLY A 68 6.55 8.38 -1.89
C GLY A 68 7.75 8.11 -2.80
N LEU A 69 8.02 6.84 -3.15
CA LEU A 69 9.04 6.43 -4.11
C LEU A 69 8.40 6.18 -5.49
N LYS A 70 8.91 6.86 -6.51
CA LYS A 70 8.57 6.58 -7.92
C LYS A 70 9.15 5.23 -8.37
N ASN A 71 8.62 4.67 -9.46
CA ASN A 71 9.16 3.48 -10.14
C ASN A 71 9.36 2.23 -9.26
N ARG A 72 8.50 2.00 -8.25
CA ARG A 72 8.49 0.76 -7.47
C ARG A 72 7.27 -0.10 -7.82
N ASN A 73 7.47 -1.40 -8.02
CA ASN A 73 6.35 -2.34 -8.17
C ASN A 73 5.60 -2.43 -6.83
N CYS A 74 4.28 -2.32 -6.89
CA CYS A 74 3.40 -2.46 -5.75
C CYS A 74 2.27 -3.46 -6.08
N PHE A 75 1.82 -4.17 -5.06
CA PHE A 75 0.83 -5.24 -5.17
C PHE A 75 -0.31 -5.00 -4.18
N PHE A 76 -1.53 -5.34 -4.57
CA PHE A 76 -2.71 -5.19 -3.73
C PHE A 76 -3.52 -6.48 -3.79
N LEU A 77 -3.68 -7.12 -2.63
CA LEU A 77 -4.54 -8.28 -2.48
C LEU A 77 -5.90 -7.81 -1.93
N ILE A 78 -6.97 -8.02 -2.71
CA ILE A 78 -8.35 -7.68 -2.34
C ILE A 78 -9.12 -8.99 -2.23
N ASP A 79 -9.57 -9.29 -1.01
CA ASP A 79 -10.27 -10.52 -0.66
C ASP A 79 -11.75 -10.22 -0.46
N HIS A 80 -12.61 -10.71 -1.36
CA HIS A 80 -14.06 -10.56 -1.28
C HIS A 80 -14.68 -11.81 -0.65
N HIS A 81 -15.22 -11.66 0.57
CA HIS A 81 -15.89 -12.72 1.33
C HIS A 81 -17.42 -12.67 1.15
N GLY A 82 -17.96 -11.62 0.53
CA GLY A 82 -19.40 -11.31 0.58
C GLY A 82 -19.84 -11.09 2.02
N HIS A 83 -21.10 -11.43 2.34
CA HIS A 83 -21.64 -11.31 3.70
C HIS A 83 -21.36 -12.54 4.59
N ASP A 84 -20.61 -13.55 4.10
CA ASP A 84 -20.26 -14.75 4.85
C ASP A 84 -18.81 -14.70 5.37
N HIS A 85 -18.68 -14.25 6.62
CA HIS A 85 -17.42 -13.85 7.25
C HIS A 85 -16.68 -15.02 7.89
N THR A 86 -16.23 -15.96 7.08
CA THR A 86 -15.56 -17.17 7.54
C THR A 86 -14.14 -16.93 8.07
N VAL A 87 -13.81 -17.68 9.13
CA VAL A 87 -12.49 -17.68 9.80
C VAL A 87 -11.62 -18.86 9.34
N GLN A 88 -12.22 -19.88 8.73
CA GLN A 88 -11.51 -21.02 8.15
C GLN A 88 -10.91 -20.64 6.78
N GLU A 89 -9.78 -21.24 6.43
CA GLU A 89 -9.12 -21.03 5.13
C GLU A 89 -9.93 -21.68 4.00
N GLU A 90 -10.38 -20.87 3.04
CA GLU A 90 -11.14 -21.35 1.88
C GLU A 90 -10.32 -21.27 0.58
N LYS A 91 -10.38 -22.34 -0.23
CA LYS A 91 -9.73 -22.39 -1.54
C LYS A 91 -10.55 -21.60 -2.59
N VAL A 92 -10.49 -20.28 -2.49
CA VAL A 92 -11.11 -19.36 -3.46
C VAL A 92 -10.34 -19.30 -4.79
N PRO A 93 -10.99 -18.95 -5.90
CA PRO A 93 -10.30 -18.55 -7.13
C PRO A 93 -9.44 -17.30 -6.88
N VAL A 94 -8.24 -17.27 -7.47
CA VAL A 94 -7.40 -16.08 -7.57
C VAL A 94 -7.53 -15.52 -8.98
N ILE A 95 -8.06 -14.31 -9.10
CA ILE A 95 -8.08 -13.53 -10.34
C ILE A 95 -6.95 -12.52 -10.25
N TRP A 96 -6.22 -12.24 -11.34
CA TRP A 96 -5.13 -11.28 -11.32
C TRP A 96 -5.16 -10.25 -12.45
N TYR A 97 -4.72 -9.05 -12.11
CA TYR A 97 -4.79 -7.85 -12.93
C TYR A 97 -3.49 -7.06 -12.89
N LYS A 98 -3.31 -6.22 -13.90
CA LYS A 98 -2.30 -5.16 -13.92
C LYS A 98 -2.95 -3.80 -14.15
N TRP A 99 -2.61 -2.81 -13.32
CA TRP A 99 -2.96 -1.41 -13.57
C TRP A 99 -1.85 -0.75 -14.39
N THR A 100 -2.20 -0.20 -15.55
CA THR A 100 -1.21 0.36 -16.50
C THR A 100 -0.91 1.84 -16.30
N GLY A 101 -1.61 2.51 -15.38
CA GLY A 101 -1.72 3.98 -15.34
C GLY A 101 -2.98 4.50 -16.04
N GLU A 102 -3.55 3.71 -16.95
CA GLU A 102 -4.72 4.08 -17.77
C GLU A 102 -5.88 3.09 -17.61
N SER A 103 -5.60 1.80 -17.49
CA SER A 103 -6.63 0.75 -17.45
C SER A 103 -6.24 -0.45 -16.57
N LEU A 104 -7.26 -1.21 -16.20
CA LEU A 104 -7.17 -2.42 -15.38
C LEU A 104 -7.24 -3.66 -16.28
N VAL A 105 -6.07 -4.17 -16.70
CA VAL A 105 -5.91 -5.27 -17.64
C VAL A 105 -5.98 -6.61 -16.91
N HIS A 106 -6.86 -7.52 -17.35
CA HIS A 106 -6.91 -8.89 -16.83
C HIS A 106 -5.74 -9.70 -17.37
N MET A 107 -5.03 -10.41 -16.49
CA MET A 107 -3.90 -11.25 -16.86
C MET A 107 -4.40 -12.68 -17.09
N ASN A 108 -4.33 -13.15 -18.34
CA ASN A 108 -4.79 -14.49 -18.71
C ASN A 108 -3.74 -15.60 -18.43
N ASP A 109 -2.49 -15.22 -18.18
CA ASP A 109 -1.39 -16.15 -17.95
C ASP A 109 -1.44 -16.79 -16.55
N THR A 110 -0.65 -17.85 -16.36
CA THR A 110 -0.44 -18.44 -15.03
C THR A 110 0.37 -17.49 -14.14
N LEU A 111 -0.10 -17.26 -12.91
CA LEU A 111 0.63 -16.52 -11.87
C LEU A 111 2.10 -16.98 -11.75
N PRO A 112 3.10 -16.09 -11.79
CA PRO A 112 4.49 -16.43 -11.57
C PRO A 112 4.71 -17.21 -10.28
N LEU A 113 5.58 -18.22 -10.30
CA LEU A 113 5.80 -19.13 -9.17
C LEU A 113 6.12 -18.39 -7.86
N TRP A 114 6.92 -17.31 -7.92
CA TRP A 114 7.25 -16.51 -6.74
C TRP A 114 6.02 -15.81 -6.13
N ILE A 115 5.03 -15.42 -6.94
CA ILE A 115 3.75 -14.88 -6.47
C ILE A 115 2.91 -15.99 -5.84
N GLN A 116 2.89 -17.19 -6.44
CA GLN A 116 2.17 -18.34 -5.86
C GLN A 116 2.75 -18.73 -4.48
N GLU A 117 4.08 -18.76 -4.32
CA GLU A 117 4.73 -19.02 -3.04
C GLU A 117 4.54 -17.88 -2.04
N GLU A 118 4.49 -16.63 -2.49
CA GLU A 118 4.17 -15.49 -1.63
C GLU A 118 2.73 -15.58 -1.11
N LEU A 119 1.74 -15.77 -1.99
CA LEU A 119 0.31 -15.84 -1.66
C LEU A 119 -0.03 -16.88 -0.58
N LYS A 120 0.71 -17.99 -0.48
CA LYS A 120 0.54 -18.99 0.61
C LYS A 120 0.74 -18.42 2.02
N LYS A 121 1.40 -17.26 2.15
CA LYS A 121 1.63 -16.56 3.43
C LYS A 121 0.47 -15.63 3.82
N TRP A 122 -0.50 -15.44 2.92
CA TRP A 122 -1.61 -14.51 3.07
C TRP A 122 -2.92 -15.32 3.13
N PRO A 123 -3.33 -15.85 4.30
CA PRO A 123 -4.56 -16.64 4.41
C PRO A 123 -5.80 -15.87 3.93
N PHE A 124 -6.76 -16.58 3.35
CA PHE A 124 -8.08 -16.08 2.99
C PHE A 124 -9.04 -16.30 4.17
N SER A 125 -8.95 -15.44 5.19
CA SER A 125 -9.79 -15.49 6.39
C SER A 125 -10.14 -14.11 6.93
N TRP A 126 -11.33 -13.97 7.52
CA TRP A 126 -11.93 -12.68 7.87
C TRP A 126 -11.31 -11.98 9.09
N GLU A 127 -10.85 -12.75 10.09
CA GLU A 127 -10.08 -12.22 11.24
C GLU A 127 -8.82 -11.46 10.78
N GLY A 128 -8.22 -11.96 9.72
CA GLY A 128 -7.08 -11.37 9.05
C GLY A 128 -5.79 -11.27 9.87
N ARG A 129 -4.86 -10.54 9.28
CA ARG A 129 -3.43 -10.55 9.63
C ARG A 129 -3.15 -9.50 10.70
N LYS A 130 -3.29 -9.90 11.98
CA LYS A 130 -3.18 -9.05 13.19
C LYS A 130 -1.84 -8.28 13.24
N PHE A 131 -1.87 -7.00 12.89
CA PHE A 131 -0.70 -6.12 12.93
C PHE A 131 -0.29 -5.80 14.38
N HIS A 132 0.93 -6.21 14.76
CA HIS A 132 1.50 -5.81 16.04
C HIS A 132 1.73 -4.30 16.09
N ARG A 133 1.05 -3.62 17.01
CA ARG A 133 1.37 -2.22 17.35
C ARG A 133 2.73 -2.20 18.05
N LEU A 134 3.61 -1.28 17.64
CA LEU A 134 4.85 -1.04 18.36
C LEU A 134 4.52 -0.62 19.81
N PRO A 135 5.27 -1.09 20.82
CA PRO A 135 5.06 -0.66 22.19
C PRO A 135 5.40 0.83 22.33
N LYS A 136 4.63 1.51 23.17
CA LYS A 136 4.87 2.89 23.61
C LYS A 136 5.56 2.87 24.98
N GLY A 137 6.26 3.95 25.30
CA GLY A 137 6.81 4.19 26.64
C GLY A 137 5.70 4.41 27.68
N PRO A 138 6.05 4.48 28.99
CA PRO A 138 5.09 4.73 30.07
C PRO A 138 4.34 6.06 29.96
N ASP A 139 4.91 7.03 29.24
CA ASP A 139 4.33 8.34 28.91
C ASP A 139 3.40 8.32 27.68
N GLY A 140 3.26 7.17 27.02
CA GLY A 140 2.50 7.01 25.79
C GLY A 140 3.23 7.52 24.53
N LYS A 141 4.49 7.94 24.59
CA LYS A 141 5.28 8.31 23.40
C LYS A 141 6.02 7.10 22.84
N TYR A 142 6.76 7.30 21.75
CA TYR A 142 7.72 6.32 21.24
C TYR A 142 9.14 6.82 21.51
N GLU A 143 10.07 5.89 21.74
CA GLU A 143 11.50 6.17 21.79
C GLU A 143 11.95 7.00 20.57
N PRO A 144 12.86 7.99 20.71
CA PRO A 144 13.30 8.83 19.59
C PRO A 144 13.81 8.03 18.37
N LYS A 145 14.54 6.93 18.62
CA LYS A 145 14.97 5.97 17.59
C LYS A 145 13.82 5.25 16.90
N VAL A 146 12.66 5.07 17.54
CA VAL A 146 11.45 4.51 16.92
C VAL A 146 10.69 5.60 16.15
N GLN A 147 10.62 6.82 16.67
CA GLN A 147 9.95 7.94 16.00
C GLN A 147 10.54 8.26 14.62
N ARG A 148 11.87 8.31 14.51
CA ARG A 148 12.53 8.54 13.21
C ARG A 148 12.25 7.41 12.19
N GLU A 149 12.17 6.14 12.61
CA GLU A 149 11.84 5.03 11.69
C GLU A 149 10.37 5.09 11.27
N ILE A 150 9.47 5.56 12.15
CA ILE A 150 8.07 5.83 11.79
C ILE A 150 8.00 6.98 10.76
N ILE A 151 8.72 8.08 10.96
CA ILE A 151 8.80 9.20 9.99
C ILE A 151 9.35 8.70 8.64
N LYS A 152 10.44 7.93 8.66
CA LYS A 152 11.03 7.31 7.47
C LYS A 152 10.02 6.42 6.75
N SER A 153 9.30 5.58 7.48
CA SER A 153 8.26 4.70 6.94
C SER A 153 7.12 5.50 6.29
N TRP A 154 6.61 6.54 6.98
CA TRP A 154 5.54 7.40 6.47
C TRP A 154 5.94 8.13 5.18
N LEU A 155 7.15 8.70 5.12
CA LEU A 155 7.68 9.32 3.89
C LEU A 155 7.79 8.32 2.74
N ASN A 156 8.35 7.14 2.97
CA ASN A 156 8.43 6.10 1.92
C ASN A 156 7.03 5.67 1.45
N LEU A 157 6.07 5.54 2.35
CA LEU A 157 4.67 5.23 2.05
C LEU A 157 3.91 6.38 1.36
N GLY A 158 4.43 7.61 1.30
CA GLY A 158 3.70 8.77 0.77
C GLY A 158 2.59 9.25 1.71
N ILE A 159 2.82 9.17 3.02
CA ILE A 159 1.94 9.68 4.08
C ILE A 159 2.48 11.05 4.54
N PRO A 160 1.67 12.13 4.54
CA PRO A 160 2.07 13.43 5.04
C PRO A 160 2.58 13.40 6.49
N ILE A 161 3.63 14.17 6.79
CA ILE A 161 4.23 14.26 8.12
C ILE A 161 3.54 15.36 8.94
N SER A 162 3.07 15.02 10.14
CA SER A 162 2.38 15.96 11.05
C SER A 162 3.34 16.96 11.68
N ALA A 163 2.84 18.14 12.07
CA ALA A 163 3.63 19.19 12.73
C ALA A 163 4.36 18.70 13.99
N GLU A 164 3.72 17.84 14.81
CA GLU A 164 4.35 17.17 15.97
C GLU A 164 5.64 16.42 15.59
N ARG A 165 5.65 15.76 14.42
CA ARG A 165 6.81 15.01 13.93
C ARG A 165 7.89 15.89 13.33
N ILE A 166 7.53 17.06 12.80
CA ILE A 166 8.49 18.09 12.37
C ILE A 166 9.15 18.72 13.60
N GLU A 167 8.37 19.04 14.63
CA GLU A 167 8.91 19.62 15.88
C GLU A 167 9.89 18.66 16.56
N PHE A 168 9.55 17.37 16.64
CA PHE A 168 10.48 16.32 17.07
C PHE A 168 11.81 16.31 16.30
N LEU A 169 11.83 16.65 15.01
CA LEU A 169 13.06 16.72 14.20
C LEU A 169 13.87 18.01 14.43
N ARG A 170 13.24 19.09 14.91
CA ARG A 170 13.90 20.31 15.38
C ARG A 170 14.50 20.10 16.78
N GLU A 171 13.75 19.46 17.68
CA GLU A 171 14.18 19.08 19.02
C GLU A 171 15.33 18.05 18.99
N HIS A 172 15.34 17.15 17.99
CA HIS A 172 16.34 16.08 17.80
C HIS A 172 17.05 16.18 16.44
N PRO A 173 17.94 17.16 16.22
CA PRO A 173 18.62 17.36 14.93
C PRO A 173 19.51 16.17 14.55
N GLU A 174 19.99 15.37 15.50
CA GLU A 174 20.70 14.11 15.24
C GLU A 174 19.83 13.04 14.59
N HIS A 175 18.50 13.14 14.69
CA HIS A 175 17.54 12.29 14.01
C HIS A 175 17.13 12.84 12.65
N ALA A 176 17.06 14.16 12.49
CA ALA A 176 16.91 14.83 11.20
C ALA A 176 18.12 14.57 10.28
N LEU A 177 19.35 14.71 10.80
CA LEU A 177 20.59 14.37 10.08
C LEU A 177 20.65 12.87 9.73
N TRP A 178 20.20 12.00 10.62
CA TRP A 178 20.10 10.57 10.30
C TRP A 178 19.11 10.30 9.17
N LEU A 179 17.93 10.95 9.17
CA LEU A 179 16.95 10.84 8.08
C LEU A 179 17.52 11.35 6.75
N LYS A 180 18.18 12.51 6.74
CA LYS A 180 18.88 13.07 5.57
C LYS A 180 19.86 12.09 4.92
N ALA A 181 20.54 11.27 5.73
CA ALA A 181 21.48 10.25 5.26
C ALA A 181 20.84 8.88 4.90
N HIS A 182 19.56 8.65 5.21
CA HIS A 182 18.91 7.32 5.07
C HIS A 182 17.57 7.34 4.30
N LEU A 183 17.19 8.48 3.71
CA LEU A 183 16.04 8.65 2.83
C LEU A 183 16.48 8.80 1.37
N ASP A 184 15.53 8.64 0.44
CA ASP A 184 15.68 9.16 -0.92
C ASP A 184 15.74 10.70 -0.89
N ARG A 185 16.51 11.31 -1.80
CA ARG A 185 16.67 12.76 -1.89
C ARG A 185 15.35 13.47 -2.18
N GLU A 186 14.46 12.89 -2.99
CA GLU A 186 13.14 13.46 -3.27
C GLU A 186 12.20 13.37 -2.05
N LEU A 187 12.40 12.41 -1.15
CA LEU A 187 11.65 12.31 0.12
C LEU A 187 12.16 13.30 1.15
N TRP A 188 13.48 13.42 1.31
CA TRP A 188 14.08 14.33 2.27
C TRP A 188 13.77 15.80 1.95
N ALA A 189 13.81 16.18 0.66
CA ALA A 189 13.50 17.54 0.21
C ALA A 189 12.07 18.04 0.56
N GLN A 190 11.14 17.13 0.88
CA GLN A 190 9.77 17.49 1.30
C GLN A 190 9.72 18.01 2.74
N ILE A 191 10.69 17.65 3.59
CA ILE A 191 10.73 18.03 5.01
C ILE A 191 11.97 18.84 5.40
N GLU A 192 13.05 18.83 4.61
CA GLU A 192 14.28 19.59 4.88
C GLU A 192 14.04 21.08 5.22
N PRO A 193 13.19 21.84 4.48
CA PRO A 193 12.94 23.26 4.79
C PRO A 193 12.21 23.50 6.11
N LEU A 194 11.64 22.45 6.71
CA LEU A 194 10.88 22.51 7.97
C LEU A 194 11.73 22.06 9.18
N CYS A 195 12.84 21.35 8.95
CA CYS A 195 13.64 20.74 10.01
C CYS A 195 14.65 21.71 10.66
N GLU A 196 14.84 22.91 10.11
CA GLU A 196 15.70 23.99 10.66
C GLU A 196 17.09 23.51 11.11
N LEU A 197 17.69 22.62 10.32
CA LEU A 197 18.99 22.01 10.61
C LEU A 197 20.08 23.10 10.79
N PRO A 198 20.94 22.98 11.81
CA PRO A 198 22.07 23.90 11.98
C PRO A 198 23.02 23.78 10.79
N GLU A 199 23.50 24.92 10.29
CA GLU A 199 24.44 24.99 9.17
C GLU A 199 25.68 24.14 9.45
N GLU A 200 26.11 23.35 8.46
CA GLU A 200 27.37 22.61 8.54
C GLU A 200 28.52 23.61 8.59
N LYS A 201 29.07 23.83 9.80
CA LYS A 201 30.25 24.67 9.99
C LYS A 201 31.39 24.16 9.13
N SER A 202 31.67 24.89 8.06
CA SER A 202 32.81 24.69 7.18
C SER A 202 34.08 24.53 8.02
N LYS A 203 34.75 23.39 7.87
CA LYS A 203 36.10 23.21 8.42
C LYS A 203 37.08 23.84 7.45
N GLU A 204 37.57 25.01 7.83
CA GLU A 204 38.85 25.55 7.35
C GLU A 204 40.02 24.63 7.78
#